data_AF-A0A378SNX4-F1
#
_entry.id   AF-A0A378SNX4-F1
#
_cell.length_a   1.000
_cell.length_b   1.000
_cell.length_c   1.000
_cell.angle_alpha   90.00
_cell.angle_beta   90.00
_cell.angle_gamma   90.00
#
_symmetry.space_group_name_H-M   'P 1'
#
loop_
_entity.id
_entity.type
_entity.pdbx_description
1 polymer ?
#
loop_
_entity_poly.entity_id
_entity_poly.type
_entity_poly.pdbx_seq_one_letter_code
_entity_poly.pdbx_strand_id
1 'polypeptide(L)'
;MGAFVELVRRAAFDTKLAIGNEAVLRFGEQLDIKCISGAGMAGTDTDIHNRRVAGYLAKYVTKSVTDLGLDARRLSEEGIDQIDVTDHVRRILHTIASVAREERYQEMVLWLHTLGFRGHVTSKSRQFSTTMKALRDQRAAWRREQADSGSEGTTVQPLMWEFDRSGYDNVGDRLLVVSASTRAREQRLAGRSALKEGA
;
A
#
# COMPACT_ATOMS: atom_id res chain seq x y z
N MET A 1 -29.03 -17.04 1.98
CA MET A 1 -27.88 -16.08 1.97
C MET A 1 -27.78 -15.28 3.28
N GLY A 2 -28.87 -14.69 3.78
CA GLY A 2 -28.87 -13.93 5.05
C GLY A 2 -28.37 -14.72 6.28
N ALA A 3 -28.74 -16.00 6.42
CA ALA A 3 -28.27 -16.85 7.51
C ALA A 3 -26.74 -17.05 7.54
N PHE A 4 -26.10 -17.11 6.37
CA PHE A 4 -24.63 -17.25 6.28
C PHE A 4 -23.92 -15.95 6.65
N VAL A 5 -24.43 -14.80 6.19
CA VAL A 5 -23.89 -13.49 6.56
C VAL A 5 -23.99 -13.27 8.07
N GLU A 6 -25.10 -13.66 8.68
CA GLU A 6 -25.30 -13.54 10.13
C GLU A 6 -24.39 -14.50 10.92
N LEU A 7 -24.18 -15.72 10.41
CA LEU A 7 -23.21 -16.66 10.99
C LEU A 7 -21.79 -16.08 10.97
N VAL A 8 -21.35 -15.53 9.82
CA VAL A 8 -20.03 -14.90 9.69
C VAL A 8 -19.90 -13.68 10.59
N ARG A 9 -20.96 -12.87 10.69
CA ARG A 9 -21.00 -11.72 11.60
C ARG A 9 -20.80 -12.15 13.05
N ARG A 10 -21.55 -13.15 13.51
CA ARG A 10 -21.42 -13.69 14.86
C ARG A 10 -20.01 -14.24 15.13
N ALA A 11 -19.48 -15.05 14.21
CA ALA A 11 -18.13 -15.59 14.33
C ALA A 11 -17.07 -14.49 14.41
N ALA A 12 -17.20 -13.42 13.62
CA ALA A 12 -16.29 -12.27 13.68
C ALA A 12 -16.38 -11.54 15.02
N PHE A 13 -17.58 -11.32 15.57
CA PHE A 13 -17.75 -10.72 16.90
C PHE A 13 -17.18 -11.56 18.05
N ASP A 14 -17.31 -12.88 17.94
CA ASP A 14 -16.81 -13.81 18.95
C ASP A 14 -15.28 -13.95 18.88
N THR A 15 -14.65 -13.54 17.77
CA THR A 15 -13.20 -13.54 17.62
C THR A 15 -12.57 -12.47 18.50
N LYS A 16 -11.79 -12.94 19.48
CA LYS A 16 -11.04 -12.12 20.43
C LYS A 16 -9.58 -12.55 20.44
N LEU A 17 -8.67 -11.58 20.39
CA LEU A 17 -7.24 -11.80 20.52
C LEU A 17 -6.76 -11.03 21.75
N ALA A 18 -6.32 -11.76 22.77
CA ALA A 18 -5.64 -11.15 23.91
C ALA A 18 -4.27 -10.64 23.44
N ILE A 19 -3.98 -9.38 23.73
CA ILE A 19 -2.68 -8.74 23.57
C ILE A 19 -2.22 -8.33 24.98
N GLY A 20 -0.92 -8.23 25.22
CA GLY A 20 -0.36 -7.87 26.53
C GLY A 20 -1.04 -6.64 27.19
N ASN A 21 -0.82 -6.48 28.49
CA ASN A 21 -1.49 -5.46 29.33
C ASN A 21 -3.02 -5.60 29.37
N GLU A 22 -3.54 -6.82 29.47
CA GLU A 22 -4.98 -7.13 29.60
C GLU A 22 -5.87 -6.61 28.44
N ALA A 23 -5.26 -6.16 27.34
CA ALA A 23 -5.97 -5.63 26.20
C ALA A 23 -6.53 -6.77 25.33
N VAL A 24 -7.76 -6.63 24.85
CA VAL A 24 -8.38 -7.59 23.92
C VAL A 24 -8.74 -6.88 22.63
N LEU A 25 -8.15 -7.33 21.52
CA LEU A 25 -8.61 -6.95 20.19
C LEU A 25 -9.82 -7.79 19.79
N ARG A 26 -10.84 -7.13 19.24
CA ARG A 26 -12.03 -7.74 18.69
C ARG A 26 -12.53 -6.96 17.48
N PHE A 27 -13.31 -7.61 16.64
CA PHE A 27 -14.07 -6.89 15.62
C PHE A 27 -15.20 -6.07 16.28
N GLY A 28 -15.37 -4.82 15.83
CA GLY A 28 -16.48 -3.96 16.24
C GLY A 28 -17.75 -4.23 15.43
N GLU A 29 -18.82 -3.47 15.69
CA GLU A 29 -20.12 -3.71 15.05
C GLU A 29 -20.21 -3.32 13.56
N GLN A 30 -19.23 -2.56 13.09
CA GLN A 30 -19.18 -2.03 11.73
C GLN A 30 -18.64 -3.07 10.74
N LEU A 31 -19.33 -4.21 10.62
CA LEU A 31 -18.99 -5.30 9.71
C LEU A 31 -19.80 -5.20 8.40
N ASP A 32 -19.14 -4.76 7.33
CA ASP A 32 -19.65 -4.84 5.95
C ASP A 32 -19.29 -6.20 5.33
N ILE A 33 -20.16 -7.19 5.53
CA ILE A 33 -19.99 -8.55 5.01
C ILE A 33 -20.77 -8.67 3.70
N LYS A 34 -20.04 -8.78 2.59
CA LYS A 34 -20.62 -9.01 1.27
C LYS A 34 -20.40 -10.45 0.86
N CYS A 35 -21.50 -11.19 0.71
CA CYS A 35 -21.42 -12.51 0.11
C CYS A 35 -21.10 -12.34 -1.38
N ILE A 36 -19.97 -12.86 -1.81
CA ILE A 36 -19.65 -12.96 -3.23
C ILE A 36 -20.34 -14.25 -3.68
N SER A 37 -21.58 -14.15 -4.16
CA SER A 37 -22.31 -15.31 -4.72
C SER A 37 -22.16 -15.34 -6.24
N GLY A 38 -21.77 -16.49 -6.77
CA GLY A 38 -21.94 -16.82 -8.20
C GLY A 38 -23.35 -17.37 -8.39
N ALA A 39 -24.27 -16.56 -8.89
CA ALA A 39 -25.61 -17.03 -9.23
C ALA A 39 -25.72 -17.21 -10.74
N GLY A 40 -25.56 -18.44 -11.22
CA GLY A 40 -26.16 -18.89 -12.48
C GLY A 40 -25.24 -19.66 -13.44
N MET A 41 -25.48 -20.98 -13.51
CA MET A 41 -25.21 -21.91 -14.61
C MET A 41 -23.81 -22.56 -14.69
N ALA A 42 -23.86 -23.90 -14.60
CA ALA A 42 -22.76 -24.81 -14.82
C ALA A 42 -22.08 -24.54 -16.17
N GLY A 43 -20.75 -24.43 -16.17
CA GLY A 43 -19.92 -24.64 -17.36
C GLY A 43 -18.83 -23.61 -17.64
N THR A 44 -18.93 -22.35 -17.19
CA THR A 44 -17.93 -21.32 -17.56
C THR A 44 -17.79 -20.16 -16.56
N ASP A 45 -18.68 -20.02 -15.57
CA ASP A 45 -18.74 -18.84 -14.70
C ASP A 45 -17.99 -19.01 -13.36
N THR A 46 -17.66 -20.24 -12.97
CA THR A 46 -16.90 -20.54 -11.74
C THR A 46 -15.46 -20.02 -11.79
N ASP A 47 -14.82 -20.08 -12.97
CA ASP A 47 -13.45 -19.58 -13.15
C ASP A 47 -13.39 -18.04 -13.12
N ILE A 48 -14.41 -17.36 -13.64
CA ILE A 48 -14.55 -15.91 -13.55
C ILE A 48 -14.76 -15.49 -12.09
N HIS A 49 -15.56 -16.26 -11.35
CA HIS A 49 -15.78 -16.04 -9.93
C HIS A 49 -14.50 -16.22 -9.09
N ASN A 50 -13.80 -17.33 -9.28
CA ASN A 50 -12.53 -17.61 -8.60
C ASN A 50 -11.48 -16.55 -8.92
N ARG A 51 -11.43 -16.07 -10.17
CA ARG A 51 -10.56 -14.97 -10.59
C ARG A 51 -10.94 -13.65 -9.92
N ARG A 52 -12.23 -13.35 -9.74
CA ARG A 52 -12.70 -12.16 -9.00
C ARG A 52 -12.35 -12.23 -7.52
N VAL A 53 -12.53 -13.39 -6.87
CA VAL A 53 -12.14 -13.61 -5.47
C VAL A 53 -10.62 -13.49 -5.32
N ALA A 54 -9.85 -14.15 -6.20
CA ALA A 54 -8.40 -14.06 -6.22
C ALA A 54 -7.92 -12.62 -6.45
N GLY A 55 -8.53 -11.88 -7.38
CA GLY A 55 -8.22 -10.47 -7.62
C GLY A 55 -8.58 -9.57 -6.44
N TYR A 56 -9.70 -9.84 -5.76
CA TYR A 56 -10.08 -9.13 -4.55
C TYR A 56 -9.10 -9.41 -3.41
N LEU A 57 -8.74 -10.67 -3.17
CA LEU A 57 -7.72 -11.04 -2.19
C LEU A 57 -6.37 -10.40 -2.54
N ALA A 58 -5.93 -10.50 -3.79
CA ALA A 58 -4.69 -9.89 -4.26
C ALA A 58 -4.69 -8.39 -3.95
N LYS A 59 -5.76 -7.66 -4.28
CA LYS A 59 -5.91 -6.23 -3.98
C LYS A 59 -5.61 -5.85 -2.52
N TYR A 60 -5.94 -6.71 -1.57
CA TYR A 60 -5.75 -6.40 -0.14
C TYR A 60 -4.56 -7.11 0.51
N VAL A 61 -4.04 -8.18 -0.09
CA VAL A 61 -2.93 -8.97 0.44
C VAL A 61 -1.59 -8.58 -0.22
N THR A 62 -1.61 -8.14 -1.49
CA THR A 62 -0.39 -7.76 -2.22
C THR A 62 -0.07 -6.27 -2.12
N LYS A 63 -0.73 -5.53 -1.22
CA LYS A 63 -0.28 -4.17 -0.93
C LYS A 63 1.15 -4.26 -0.40
N SER A 64 2.02 -3.54 -1.07
CA SER A 64 3.45 -3.55 -0.81
C SER A 64 3.92 -2.12 -0.71
N VAL A 65 5.03 -1.93 -0.02
CA VAL A 65 5.76 -0.65 0.03
C VAL A 65 6.93 -0.63 -0.96
N THR A 66 7.01 -1.64 -1.84
CA THR A 66 8.02 -1.69 -2.91
C THR A 66 7.96 -0.49 -3.85
N ASP A 67 6.77 0.04 -4.11
CA ASP A 67 6.59 1.25 -4.92
C ASP A 67 7.17 2.51 -4.25
N LEU A 68 7.45 2.43 -2.94
CA LEU A 68 8.11 3.48 -2.16
C LEU A 68 9.63 3.28 -2.06
N GLY A 69 10.19 2.27 -2.74
CA GLY A 69 11.61 1.93 -2.70
C GLY A 69 12.02 0.98 -1.56
N LEU A 70 11.06 0.46 -0.79
CA LEU A 70 11.32 -0.48 0.32
C LEU A 70 11.30 -1.94 -0.16
N ASP A 71 12.36 -2.71 0.13
CA ASP A 71 12.44 -4.14 -0.16
C ASP A 71 11.72 -4.96 0.93
N ALA A 72 11.34 -6.20 0.62
CA ALA A 72 10.76 -7.15 1.58
C ALA A 72 11.76 -7.60 2.67
N ARG A 73 13.02 -7.19 2.57
CA ARG A 73 14.07 -7.53 3.53
C ARG A 73 14.04 -6.59 4.73
N ARG A 74 14.31 -7.15 5.92
CA ARG A 74 14.36 -6.38 7.16
C ARG A 74 15.34 -5.21 7.02
N LEU A 75 14.89 -4.07 7.51
CA LEU A 75 15.63 -2.81 7.55
C LEU A 75 15.91 -2.49 9.02
N SER A 76 17.16 -2.21 9.36
CA SER A 76 17.53 -1.70 10.67
C SER A 76 17.45 -0.17 10.71
N GLU A 77 17.47 0.42 11.91
CA GLU A 77 17.43 1.88 12.09
C GLU A 77 18.65 2.55 11.42
N GLU A 78 19.84 1.93 11.53
CA GLU A 78 21.09 2.42 10.94
C GLU A 78 21.08 2.32 9.40
N GLY A 79 20.24 1.45 8.85
CA GLY A 79 20.08 1.27 7.40
C GLY A 79 19.15 2.30 6.75
N ILE A 80 18.40 3.09 7.53
CA ILE A 80 17.42 4.06 7.00
C ILE A 80 18.09 5.05 6.06
N ASP A 81 19.30 5.50 6.36
CA ASP A 81 20.00 6.51 5.55
C ASP A 81 20.67 5.94 4.29
N GLN A 82 20.74 4.60 4.17
CA GLN A 82 21.45 3.91 3.08
C GLN A 82 20.51 3.48 1.94
N ILE A 83 19.19 3.52 2.16
CA ILE A 83 18.20 3.14 1.15
C ILE A 83 17.86 4.32 0.23
N ASP A 84 17.66 4.00 -1.05
CA ASP A 84 17.22 4.94 -2.08
C ASP A 84 15.70 5.12 -2.03
N VAL A 85 15.27 6.08 -1.21
CA VAL A 85 13.87 6.45 -1.04
C VAL A 85 13.73 7.96 -0.98
N THR A 86 12.53 8.47 -1.23
CA THR A 86 12.22 9.90 -1.11
C THR A 86 12.43 10.40 0.31
N ASP A 87 12.73 11.70 0.47
CA ASP A 87 12.89 12.33 1.79
C ASP A 87 11.67 12.16 2.69
N HIS A 88 10.47 12.14 2.09
CA HIS A 88 9.23 11.90 2.82
C HIS A 88 9.19 10.50 3.42
N VAL A 89 9.54 9.47 2.64
CA VAL A 89 9.58 8.08 3.12
C VAL A 89 10.67 7.93 4.19
N ARG A 90 11.86 8.52 3.97
CA ARG A 90 12.94 8.54 4.96
C ARG A 90 12.50 9.18 6.28
N ARG A 91 11.78 10.30 6.21
CA ARG A 91 11.20 10.97 7.39
C ARG A 91 10.21 10.07 8.13
N ILE A 92 9.34 9.35 7.42
CA ILE A 92 8.39 8.40 8.04
C ILE A 92 9.15 7.32 8.82
N LEU A 93 10.20 6.74 8.23
CA LEU A 93 11.01 5.71 8.89
C LEU A 93 11.67 6.20 10.18
N HIS A 94 12.28 7.39 10.14
CA HIS A 94 12.87 8.02 11.33
C HIS A 94 11.82 8.32 12.40
N THR A 95 10.62 8.77 12.01
CA THR A 95 9.52 8.97 12.95
C THR A 95 9.08 7.65 13.59
N ILE A 96 8.99 6.57 12.83
CA ILE A 96 8.66 5.24 13.35
C ILE A 96 9.71 4.79 14.38
N ALA A 97 11.00 4.91 14.05
CA ALA A 97 12.09 4.58 14.96
C ALA A 97 12.03 5.41 16.25
N SER A 98 11.71 6.70 16.15
CA SER A 98 11.51 7.57 17.31
C SER A 98 10.32 7.15 18.17
N VAL A 99 9.17 6.82 17.58
CA VAL A 99 7.97 6.39 18.31
C VAL A 99 8.18 5.04 18.98
N ALA A 100 8.94 4.16 18.34
CA ALA A 100 9.27 2.83 18.87
C ALA A 100 10.20 2.87 20.09
N ARG A 101 10.71 4.05 20.49
CA ARG A 101 11.40 4.23 21.78
C ARG A 101 10.45 4.00 22.96
N GLU A 102 9.14 4.19 22.79
CA GLU A 102 8.13 3.82 23.79
C GLU A 102 7.97 2.30 23.87
N GLU A 103 7.98 1.72 25.08
CA GLU A 103 7.90 0.26 25.31
C GLU A 103 6.74 -0.40 24.56
N ARG A 104 5.58 0.27 24.53
CA ARG A 104 4.37 -0.20 23.84
C ARG A 104 4.51 -0.32 22.31
N TYR A 105 5.55 0.26 21.72
CA TYR A 105 5.76 0.35 20.28
C TYR A 105 7.12 -0.18 19.80
N GLN A 106 7.91 -0.77 20.69
CA GLN A 106 9.26 -1.25 20.37
C GLN A 106 9.27 -2.22 19.17
N GLU A 107 8.26 -3.07 19.02
CA GLU A 107 8.21 -4.02 17.90
C GLU A 107 8.08 -3.36 16.53
N MET A 108 7.69 -2.08 16.43
CA MET A 108 7.59 -1.38 15.15
C MET A 108 8.93 -1.35 14.40
N VAL A 109 10.07 -1.31 15.11
CA VAL A 109 11.39 -1.30 14.44
C VAL A 109 11.70 -2.61 13.71
N LEU A 110 11.13 -3.73 14.16
CA LEU A 110 11.28 -5.04 13.49
C LEU A 110 10.67 -5.05 12.08
N TRP A 111 9.78 -4.08 11.82
CA TRP A 111 8.97 -3.97 10.61
C TRP A 111 9.22 -2.66 9.86
N LEU A 112 10.39 -2.01 10.03
CA LEU A 112 10.73 -0.77 9.29
C LEU A 112 10.61 -0.93 7.76
N HIS A 113 11.01 -2.10 7.26
CA HIS A 113 10.88 -2.50 5.84
C HIS A 113 9.44 -2.54 5.32
N THR A 114 8.45 -2.49 6.21
CA THR A 114 7.01 -2.40 5.93
C THR A 114 6.37 -1.23 6.68
N LEU A 115 7.14 -0.14 6.87
CA LEU A 115 6.73 1.09 7.54
C LEU A 115 6.16 0.87 8.96
N GLY A 116 6.76 -0.05 9.72
CA GLY A 116 6.41 -0.33 11.10
C GLY A 116 5.23 -1.29 11.29
N PHE A 117 4.71 -1.88 10.20
CA PHE A 117 3.56 -2.79 10.25
C PHE A 117 3.93 -4.21 9.85
N ARG A 118 3.54 -5.20 10.65
CA ARG A 118 3.77 -6.63 10.39
C ARG A 118 3.11 -7.18 9.10
N GLY A 119 2.22 -6.42 8.47
CA GLY A 119 1.61 -6.75 7.18
C GLY A 119 0.71 -5.63 6.66
N HIS A 120 0.60 -5.47 5.34
CA HIS A 120 -0.16 -4.39 4.70
C HIS A 120 -1.67 -4.67 4.57
N VAL A 121 -2.27 -5.25 5.60
CA VAL A 121 -3.73 -5.27 5.69
C VAL A 121 -4.14 -3.88 6.12
N THR A 122 -4.54 -3.04 5.16
CA THR A 122 -4.99 -1.68 5.47
C THR A 122 -6.27 -1.75 6.27
N SER A 123 -6.19 -1.59 7.59
CA SER A 123 -7.36 -1.25 8.40
C SER A 123 -7.64 0.24 8.24
N LYS A 124 -8.90 0.60 8.04
CA LYS A 124 -9.35 1.99 8.07
C LYS A 124 -10.03 2.21 9.41
N SER A 125 -9.28 2.59 10.44
CA SER A 125 -9.90 3.05 11.68
C SER A 125 -10.28 4.52 11.53
N ARG A 126 -11.53 4.88 11.83
CA ARG A 126 -11.96 6.29 11.84
C ARG A 126 -11.22 7.12 12.91
N GLN A 127 -10.71 6.46 13.94
CA GLN A 127 -9.99 7.10 15.05
C GLN A 127 -8.51 7.38 14.71
N PHE A 128 -7.90 6.55 13.85
CA PHE A 128 -6.45 6.61 13.58
C PHE A 128 -6.12 6.87 12.10
N SER A 129 -7.11 6.95 11.21
CA SER A 129 -6.88 7.14 9.78
C SER A 129 -7.79 8.23 9.23
N THR A 130 -7.21 9.12 8.41
CA THR A 130 -7.98 10.08 7.62
C THR A 130 -8.71 9.38 6.47
N THR A 131 -9.74 10.02 5.93
CA THR A 131 -10.52 9.43 4.83
C THR A 131 -9.78 9.59 3.49
N MET A 132 -9.97 8.63 2.58
CA MET A 132 -9.46 8.76 1.20
C MET A 132 -9.99 10.01 0.50
N LYS A 133 -11.20 10.47 0.89
CA LYS A 133 -11.77 11.72 0.41
C LYS A 133 -10.93 12.90 0.88
N ALA A 134 -10.69 13.03 2.18
CA ALA A 134 -9.83 14.07 2.73
C ALA A 134 -8.44 14.10 2.09
N LEU A 135 -7.80 12.94 1.89
CA LEU A 135 -6.51 12.85 1.19
C LEU A 135 -6.56 13.25 -0.28
N ARG A 136 -7.68 13.02 -0.98
CA ARG A 136 -7.86 13.47 -2.37
C ARG A 136 -8.09 14.98 -2.42
N ASP A 137 -8.91 15.50 -1.52
CA ASP A 137 -9.25 16.91 -1.43
C ASP A 137 -8.00 17.75 -1.10
N GLN A 138 -7.19 17.29 -0.13
CA GLN A 138 -5.92 17.94 0.24
C GLN A 138 -4.91 17.92 -0.92
N ARG A 139 -4.76 16.80 -1.64
CA ARG A 139 -3.89 16.74 -2.83
C ARG A 139 -4.38 17.65 -3.95
N ALA A 140 -5.69 17.77 -4.13
CA ALA A 140 -6.26 18.68 -5.12
C ALA A 140 -6.01 20.15 -4.75
N ALA A 141 -6.12 20.52 -3.47
CA ALA A 141 -5.79 21.86 -2.98
C ALA A 141 -4.31 22.21 -3.21
N TRP A 142 -3.40 21.34 -2.78
CA TRP A 142 -1.97 21.53 -2.99
C TRP A 142 -1.59 21.68 -4.46
N ARG A 143 -2.21 20.90 -5.37
CA ARG A 143 -1.96 21.05 -6.81
C ARG A 143 -2.47 22.38 -7.36
N ARG A 144 -3.60 22.91 -6.86
CA ARG A 144 -4.10 24.24 -7.26
C ARG A 144 -3.17 25.34 -6.78
N GLU A 145 -2.73 25.28 -5.53
CA GLU A 145 -1.77 26.25 -4.97
C GLU A 145 -0.42 26.23 -5.73
N GLN A 146 0.04 25.05 -6.13
CA GLN A 146 1.24 24.88 -6.97
C GLN A 146 1.04 25.38 -8.41
N ALA A 147 -0.17 25.27 -8.96
CA ALA A 147 -0.49 25.80 -10.29
C ALA A 147 -0.64 27.32 -10.29
N ASP A 148 -1.25 27.91 -9.25
CA ASP A 148 -1.40 29.36 -9.10
C ASP A 148 -0.06 30.07 -8.85
N SER A 149 0.93 29.36 -8.31
CA SER A 149 2.29 29.88 -8.08
C SER A 149 3.25 29.71 -9.27
N GLY A 150 2.82 29.03 -10.34
CA GLY A 150 3.61 28.78 -11.53
C GLY A 150 2.83 29.05 -12.81
N SER A 151 3.01 30.25 -13.38
CA SER A 151 2.55 30.70 -14.70
C SER A 151 1.02 30.88 -14.85
N GLU A 152 0.61 32.07 -15.32
CA GLU A 152 -0.74 32.41 -15.77
C GLU A 152 -1.37 31.25 -16.57
N GLY A 153 -2.30 30.54 -15.91
CA GLY A 153 -2.88 29.31 -16.41
C GLY A 153 -3.76 29.55 -17.63
N THR A 154 -3.38 28.96 -18.76
CA THR A 154 -4.29 28.72 -19.88
C THR A 154 -5.44 27.87 -19.38
N THR A 155 -6.65 28.40 -19.41
CA THR A 155 -7.88 27.68 -19.06
C THR A 155 -8.02 26.43 -19.93
N VAL A 156 -7.75 25.26 -19.36
CA VAL A 156 -7.91 23.99 -20.08
C VAL A 156 -9.40 23.75 -20.26
N GLN A 157 -9.88 23.90 -21.50
CA GLN A 157 -11.26 23.59 -21.86
C GLN A 157 -11.58 22.11 -21.55
N PRO A 158 -12.85 21.75 -21.28
CA PRO A 158 -13.25 20.36 -21.07
C PRO A 158 -12.99 19.56 -22.35
N LEU A 159 -11.87 18.85 -22.41
CA LEU A 159 -11.56 17.94 -23.50
C LEU A 159 -12.36 16.66 -23.32
N MET A 160 -13.05 16.25 -24.38
CA MET A 160 -13.58 14.90 -24.50
C MET A 160 -12.38 13.96 -24.70
N TRP A 161 -12.06 13.18 -23.66
CA TRP A 161 -10.97 12.23 -23.73
C TRP A 161 -11.45 10.94 -24.39
N GLU A 162 -10.85 10.60 -25.53
CA GLU A 162 -10.90 9.26 -26.10
C GLU A 162 -9.61 8.53 -25.76
N PHE A 163 -9.70 7.21 -25.56
CA PHE A 163 -8.52 6.38 -25.41
C PHE A 163 -7.81 6.30 -26.76
N ASP A 164 -6.65 6.94 -26.87
CA ASP A 164 -5.80 6.87 -28.07
C ASP A 164 -4.95 5.58 -28.07
N ARG A 165 -4.03 5.46 -27.11
CA ARG A 165 -3.16 4.29 -26.96
C ARG A 165 -2.54 4.15 -25.56
N SER A 166 -1.94 3.01 -25.30
CA SER A 166 -1.05 2.77 -24.15
C SER A 166 0.25 2.10 -24.60
N GLY A 167 1.38 2.53 -24.04
CA GLY A 167 2.71 2.03 -24.43
C GLY A 167 3.74 3.16 -24.56
N TYR A 168 4.87 2.85 -25.19
CA TYR A 168 5.93 3.82 -25.48
C TYR A 168 5.69 4.46 -26.84
N ASP A 169 5.90 5.77 -26.96
CA ASP A 169 5.63 6.49 -28.20
C ASP A 169 6.56 6.06 -29.34
N ASN A 170 7.80 5.73 -29.00
CA ASN A 170 8.84 5.31 -29.92
C ASN A 170 9.78 4.27 -29.27
N VAL A 171 10.68 3.70 -30.10
CA VAL A 171 11.66 2.69 -29.65
C VAL A 171 12.68 3.28 -28.65
N GLY A 172 13.00 4.57 -28.76
CA GLY A 172 13.86 5.31 -27.84
C GLY A 172 13.28 5.40 -26.43
N ASP A 173 12.01 5.74 -26.29
CA ASP A 173 11.31 5.78 -24.98
C ASP A 173 11.32 4.41 -24.32
N ARG A 174 11.04 3.36 -25.12
CA ARG A 174 11.14 1.98 -24.66
C ARG A 174 12.55 1.65 -24.18
N LEU A 175 13.58 2.06 -24.93
CA LEU A 175 14.98 1.87 -24.56
C LEU A 175 15.35 2.62 -23.27
N LEU A 176 14.89 3.86 -23.10
CA LEU A 176 15.14 4.65 -21.90
C LEU A 176 14.51 3.99 -20.67
N VAL A 177 13.26 3.55 -20.75
CA VAL A 177 12.58 2.91 -19.63
C VAL A 177 13.19 1.54 -19.31
N VAL A 178 13.48 0.72 -20.33
CA VAL A 178 14.13 -0.58 -20.13
C VAL A 178 15.53 -0.40 -19.54
N SER A 179 16.35 0.50 -20.08
CA SER A 179 17.70 0.74 -19.58
C SER A 179 17.72 1.33 -18.16
N ALA A 180 16.77 2.21 -17.82
CA ALA A 180 16.59 2.69 -16.45
C ALA A 180 16.21 1.53 -15.51
N SER A 181 15.30 0.64 -15.94
CA SER A 181 14.90 -0.52 -15.15
C SER A 181 16.05 -1.51 -14.90
N THR A 182 16.91 -1.72 -15.92
CA THR A 182 18.10 -2.56 -15.83
C THR A 182 19.12 -1.96 -14.87
N ARG A 183 19.44 -0.67 -15.01
CA ARG A 183 20.35 0.05 -14.09
C ARG A 183 19.87 -0.02 -12.65
N ALA A 184 18.57 0.19 -12.39
CA ALA A 184 17.99 0.09 -11.06
C ALA A 184 18.04 -1.34 -10.48
N ARG A 185 18.00 -2.39 -11.31
CA ARG A 185 18.22 -3.77 -10.86
C ARG A 185 19.69 -4.04 -10.56
N GLU A 186 20.59 -3.59 -11.43
CA GLU A 186 22.03 -3.74 -11.27
C GLU A 186 22.56 -3.01 -10.04
N GLN A 187 22.15 -1.77 -9.80
CA GLN A 187 22.50 -1.01 -8.59
C GLN A 187 22.02 -1.74 -7.32
N ARG A 188 20.81 -2.29 -7.33
CA ARG A 188 20.31 -3.11 -6.22
C ARG A 188 21.12 -4.39 -5.99
N LEU A 189 21.61 -5.03 -7.06
CA LEU A 189 22.46 -6.21 -6.95
C LEU A 189 23.87 -5.84 -6.45
N ALA A 190 24.47 -4.79 -7.00
CA ALA A 190 25.78 -4.29 -6.59
C ALA A 190 25.79 -3.86 -5.12
N GLY A 191 24.76 -3.14 -4.66
CA GLY A 191 24.59 -2.80 -3.25
C GLY A 191 24.47 -4.04 -2.35
N ARG A 192 23.86 -5.13 -2.83
CA ARG A 192 23.80 -6.41 -2.09
C ARG A 192 25.15 -7.10 -1.97
N SER A 193 26.00 -7.01 -3.00
CA SER A 193 27.35 -7.57 -2.98
C SER A 193 28.24 -6.80 -2.00
N ALA A 194 28.19 -5.46 -2.07
CA ALA A 194 28.97 -4.58 -1.20
C ALA A 194 28.66 -4.78 0.29
N LEU A 195 27.39 -4.99 0.65
CA LEU A 195 26.97 -5.29 2.03
C LEU A 195 27.43 -6.67 2.54
N LYS A 196 27.79 -7.61 1.66
CA LYS A 196 28.31 -8.93 2.04
C LYS A 196 29.84 -8.96 2.19
N GLU A 197 30.55 -8.06 1.51
CA GLU A 197 32.02 -7.97 1.54
C GLU A 197 32.52 -7.08 2.69
N GLY A 198 31.64 -6.26 3.29
CA GLY A 198 31.94 -5.40 4.43
C GLY A 198 31.55 -5.93 5.82
N ALA A 199 31.20 -7.22 5.94
CA ALA A 199 30.89 -7.92 7.19
C ALA A 199 31.91 -9.05 7.43
#